data_AF-U3IPW4-F1
#
_entry.id   AF-U3IPW4-F1
#
_cell.length_a   1.000
_cell.length_b   1.000
_cell.length_c   1.000
_cell.angle_alpha   90.00
_cell.angle_beta   90.00
_cell.angle_gamma   90.00
#
_symmetry.space_group_name_H-M   'P 1'
#
loop_
_entity.id
_entity.type
_entity.pdbx_description
1 polymer ?
#
loop_
_entity_poly.entity_id
_entity_poly.type
_entity_poly.pdbx_seq_one_letter_code
_entity_poly.pdbx_strand_id
1 'polypeptide(L)'
;VLELSVDGRRVNEDGYLEHVLRLRPGRSRKVQEHNKLRRCLRDFFPNRKCFVLPPPAEPEAMKHLEELDEGQLRPRFLQQADAFCRHIWDTAPVKALPGRAAVTGRMLASLAERYVEAIGSIGVLCLESAVTALAAAENRAAVAAAVAKYRQCMERELKLPTASQKKLGDAHQRCERRALNLFMARVFADKEQRYQLQLMVGGGTARRGVARGVPSPAEPHVAPAEQAAGGQGGVLPAQ
;
A
#
# COMPACT_ATOMS: atom_id res chain seq x y z
N VAL A 1 -21.61 -34.03 -17.78
CA VAL A 1 -22.00 -32.70 -17.23
C VAL A 1 -22.21 -32.87 -15.73
N LEU A 2 -21.76 -31.94 -14.91
CA LEU A 2 -21.91 -32.02 -13.46
C LEU A 2 -23.36 -31.67 -13.08
N GLU A 3 -24.07 -32.57 -12.38
CA GLU A 3 -25.52 -32.45 -12.13
C GLU A 3 -25.89 -31.53 -10.96
N LEU A 4 -24.90 -30.98 -10.24
CA LEU A 4 -25.08 -30.17 -9.03
C LEU A 4 -26.03 -30.85 -8.03
N SER A 5 -25.77 -32.13 -7.77
CA SER A 5 -26.52 -32.93 -6.82
C SER A 5 -25.66 -33.33 -5.63
N VAL A 6 -26.22 -33.23 -4.43
CA VAL A 6 -25.64 -33.72 -3.18
C VAL A 6 -26.65 -34.66 -2.55
N ASP A 7 -26.24 -35.89 -2.25
CA ASP A 7 -27.09 -36.93 -1.65
C ASP A 7 -28.44 -37.11 -2.39
N GLY A 8 -28.39 -37.07 -3.73
CA GLY A 8 -29.57 -37.20 -4.61
C GLY A 8 -30.47 -35.97 -4.70
N ARG A 9 -30.11 -34.85 -4.05
CA ARG A 9 -30.86 -33.59 -4.08
C ARG A 9 -30.13 -32.55 -4.89
N ARG A 10 -30.87 -31.83 -5.74
CA ARG A 10 -30.32 -30.69 -6.50
C ARG A 10 -29.95 -29.57 -5.55
N VAL A 11 -28.75 -29.03 -5.71
CA VAL A 11 -28.22 -27.85 -4.99
C VAL A 11 -27.83 -26.77 -5.99
N ASN A 12 -27.69 -25.54 -5.52
CA ASN A 12 -27.07 -24.48 -6.33
C ASN A 12 -25.53 -24.63 -6.31
N GLU A 13 -24.86 -23.83 -7.13
CA GLU A 13 -23.40 -23.86 -7.32
C GLU A 13 -22.65 -23.60 -6.00
N ASP A 14 -23.10 -22.61 -5.23
CA ASP A 14 -22.50 -22.28 -3.94
C ASP A 14 -22.69 -23.39 -2.91
N GLY A 15 -23.88 -23.99 -2.85
CA GLY A 15 -24.19 -25.13 -2.00
C GLY A 15 -23.35 -26.36 -2.37
N TYR A 16 -23.11 -26.58 -3.66
CA TYR A 16 -22.22 -27.62 -4.14
C TYR A 16 -20.77 -27.36 -3.68
N LEU A 17 -20.26 -26.14 -3.82
CA LEU A 17 -18.93 -25.76 -3.35
C LEU A 17 -18.78 -25.95 -1.84
N GLU A 18 -19.73 -25.49 -1.04
CA GLU A 18 -19.67 -25.65 0.42
C GLU A 18 -19.76 -27.11 0.86
N HIS A 19 -20.49 -27.95 0.11
CA HIS A 19 -20.45 -29.39 0.33
C HIS A 19 -19.07 -29.98 0.03
N VAL A 20 -18.44 -29.63 -1.10
CA VAL A 20 -17.09 -30.10 -1.47
C VAL A 20 -16.04 -29.68 -0.44
N LEU A 21 -16.20 -28.50 0.16
CA LEU A 21 -15.32 -27.96 1.21
C LEU A 21 -15.65 -28.44 2.62
N ARG A 22 -16.67 -29.30 2.80
CA ARG A 22 -17.07 -29.79 4.12
C ARG A 22 -15.96 -30.62 4.76
N LEU A 23 -15.71 -30.36 6.05
CA LEU A 23 -14.76 -31.14 6.83
C LEU A 23 -15.37 -32.51 7.19
N ARG A 24 -14.55 -33.55 7.11
CA ARG A 24 -14.93 -34.91 7.51
C ARG A 24 -14.68 -35.13 9.00
N PRO A 25 -15.59 -35.83 9.71
CA PRO A 25 -15.36 -36.22 11.09
C PRO A 25 -14.25 -37.28 11.19
N GLY A 26 -13.62 -37.37 12.37
CA GLY A 26 -12.58 -38.35 12.67
C GLY A 26 -11.17 -37.76 12.73
N ARG A 27 -10.22 -38.59 13.19
CA ARG A 27 -8.82 -38.18 13.44
C ARG A 27 -7.80 -39.01 12.66
N SER A 28 -8.23 -39.88 11.74
CA SER A 28 -7.31 -40.67 10.92
C SER A 28 -6.43 -39.77 10.04
N ARG A 29 -5.22 -40.21 9.70
CA ARG A 29 -4.29 -39.45 8.85
C ARG A 29 -4.94 -38.96 7.55
N LYS A 30 -5.68 -39.85 6.85
CA LYS A 30 -6.42 -39.53 5.62
C LYS A 30 -7.47 -38.43 5.83
N VAL A 31 -8.17 -38.42 6.97
CA VAL A 31 -9.13 -37.36 7.31
C VAL A 31 -8.41 -36.05 7.61
N GLN A 32 -7.29 -36.09 8.34
CA GLN A 32 -6.51 -34.89 8.64
C GLN A 32 -5.95 -34.24 7.36
N GLU A 33 -5.37 -35.04 6.45
CA GLU A 33 -4.87 -34.55 5.15
C GLU A 33 -6.00 -33.94 4.31
N HIS A 34 -7.15 -34.61 4.22
CA HIS A 34 -8.33 -34.11 3.52
C HIS A 34 -8.85 -32.77 4.10
N ASN A 35 -8.89 -32.68 5.43
CA ASN A 35 -9.39 -31.51 6.16
C ASN A 35 -8.41 -30.34 6.15
N LYS A 36 -7.09 -30.59 6.08
CA LYS A 36 -6.07 -29.54 6.12
C LYS A 36 -6.27 -28.53 4.98
N LEU A 37 -6.33 -29.00 3.73
CA LEU A 37 -6.53 -28.14 2.58
C LEU A 37 -7.87 -27.37 2.63
N ARG A 38 -8.95 -28.08 3.00
CA ARG A 38 -10.29 -27.48 3.10
C ARG A 38 -10.38 -26.41 4.17
N ARG A 39 -9.73 -26.64 5.31
CA ARG A 39 -9.64 -25.65 6.38
C ARG A 39 -8.88 -24.42 5.90
N CYS A 40 -7.72 -24.58 5.27
CA CYS A 40 -6.97 -23.46 4.69
C CYS A 40 -7.82 -22.65 3.68
N LEU A 41 -8.53 -23.32 2.77
CA LEU A 41 -9.41 -22.64 1.82
C LEU A 41 -10.53 -21.87 2.53
N ARG A 42 -11.13 -22.45 3.57
CA ARG A 42 -12.20 -21.82 4.33
C ARG A 42 -11.73 -20.61 5.15
N ASP A 43 -10.54 -20.73 5.74
CA ASP A 43 -9.98 -19.71 6.63
C ASP A 43 -9.36 -18.55 5.85
N PHE A 44 -8.63 -18.82 4.76
CA PHE A 44 -7.96 -17.79 3.96
C PHE A 44 -8.89 -17.07 2.97
N PHE A 45 -9.96 -17.72 2.53
CA PHE A 45 -10.93 -17.16 1.58
C PHE A 45 -12.33 -17.22 2.17
N PRO A 46 -12.69 -16.38 3.15
CA PRO A 46 -13.97 -16.48 3.86
C PRO A 46 -15.18 -16.25 2.95
N ASN A 47 -15.04 -15.36 1.96
CA ASN A 47 -16.05 -15.14 0.92
C ASN A 47 -15.72 -16.00 -0.29
N ARG A 48 -16.65 -16.86 -0.69
CA ARG A 48 -16.49 -17.79 -1.81
C ARG A 48 -17.78 -17.82 -2.62
N LYS A 49 -17.62 -17.82 -3.95
CA LYS A 49 -18.71 -17.90 -4.91
C LYS A 49 -18.34 -18.95 -5.95
N CYS A 50 -19.30 -19.77 -6.37
CA CYS A 50 -19.12 -20.78 -7.39
C CYS A 50 -19.95 -20.46 -8.63
N PHE A 51 -19.38 -20.71 -9.81
CA PHE A 51 -20.04 -20.62 -11.10
C PHE A 51 -19.75 -21.89 -11.89
N VAL A 52 -20.74 -22.40 -12.62
CA VAL A 52 -20.58 -23.61 -13.45
C VAL A 52 -20.73 -23.21 -14.90
N LEU A 53 -19.61 -23.12 -15.61
CA LEU A 53 -19.60 -22.78 -17.02
C LEU A 53 -19.74 -24.07 -17.86
N PRO A 54 -20.77 -24.17 -18.72
CA PRO A 54 -20.86 -25.28 -19.68
C PRO A 54 -19.77 -25.13 -20.76
N PRO A 55 -19.51 -26.16 -21.58
CA PRO A 55 -18.63 -26.01 -22.74
C PRO A 55 -19.06 -24.84 -23.62
N PRO A 56 -18.12 -23.99 -24.07
CA PRO A 56 -18.45 -22.78 -24.82
C PRO A 56 -18.90 -23.05 -26.25
N ALA A 57 -18.45 -24.15 -26.87
CA ALA A 57 -18.76 -24.54 -28.24
C ALA A 57 -18.89 -26.06 -28.39
N GLU A 58 -19.12 -26.54 -29.62
CA GLU A 58 -19.01 -27.97 -29.96
C GLU A 58 -17.54 -28.43 -29.91
N PRO A 59 -17.26 -29.70 -29.56
CA PRO A 59 -15.90 -30.23 -29.41
C PRO A 59 -14.97 -29.96 -30.59
N GLU A 60 -15.50 -29.96 -31.82
CA GLU A 60 -14.76 -29.72 -33.05
C GLU A 60 -14.28 -28.27 -33.16
N ALA A 61 -15.11 -27.32 -32.69
CA ALA A 61 -14.82 -25.89 -32.71
C ALA A 61 -13.93 -25.44 -31.53
N MET A 62 -13.82 -26.24 -30.47
CA MET A 62 -12.99 -25.93 -29.29
C MET A 62 -11.50 -25.72 -29.63
N LYS A 63 -11.00 -26.30 -30.73
CA LYS A 63 -9.61 -26.14 -31.18
C LYS A 63 -9.30 -24.74 -31.70
N HIS A 64 -10.33 -24.04 -32.16
CA HIS A 64 -10.26 -22.70 -32.75
C HIS A 64 -11.10 -21.70 -31.93
N LEU A 65 -11.24 -21.94 -30.62
CA LEU A 65 -12.16 -21.19 -29.76
C LEU A 65 -11.89 -19.67 -29.77
N GLU A 66 -10.63 -19.25 -29.89
CA GLU A 66 -10.24 -17.83 -29.96
C GLU A 66 -10.61 -17.16 -31.30
N GLU A 67 -10.89 -17.95 -32.34
CA GLU A 67 -11.31 -17.49 -33.67
C GLU A 67 -12.84 -17.41 -33.81
N LEU A 68 -13.59 -17.93 -32.83
CA LEU A 68 -15.05 -17.95 -32.88
C LEU A 68 -15.64 -16.61 -32.46
N ASP A 69 -16.64 -16.16 -33.22
CA ASP A 69 -17.49 -15.04 -32.84
C ASP A 69 -18.49 -15.44 -31.74
N GLU A 70 -18.99 -14.47 -30.96
CA GLU A 70 -19.96 -14.74 -29.89
C GLU A 70 -21.21 -15.48 -30.38
N GLY A 71 -21.67 -15.20 -31.62
CA GLY A 71 -22.82 -15.88 -32.21
C GLY A 71 -22.60 -17.39 -32.46
N GLN A 72 -21.35 -17.84 -32.47
CA GLN A 72 -20.97 -19.25 -32.62
C GLN A 72 -20.81 -19.96 -31.26
N LEU A 73 -20.85 -19.20 -30.15
CA LEU A 73 -20.80 -19.75 -28.81
C LEU A 73 -22.18 -20.20 -28.34
N ARG A 74 -22.20 -21.22 -27.48
CA ARG A 74 -23.44 -21.75 -26.92
C ARG A 74 -24.13 -20.67 -26.06
N PRO A 75 -25.43 -20.37 -26.28
CA PRO A 75 -26.13 -19.32 -25.54
C PRO A 75 -26.07 -19.48 -24.02
N ARG A 76 -26.14 -20.72 -23.52
CA ARG A 76 -26.05 -21.02 -22.08
C ARG A 76 -24.66 -20.70 -21.50
N PHE A 77 -23.59 -20.87 -22.29
CA PHE A 77 -22.25 -20.47 -21.87
C PHE A 77 -22.18 -18.95 -21.76
N LEU A 78 -22.63 -18.23 -22.79
CA LEU A 78 -22.66 -16.77 -22.80
C LEU A 78 -23.43 -16.21 -21.59
N GLN A 79 -24.63 -16.72 -21.33
CA GLN A 79 -25.43 -16.33 -20.17
C GLN A 79 -24.69 -16.51 -18.84
N GLN A 80 -23.97 -17.63 -18.68
CA GLN A 80 -23.25 -17.92 -17.46
C GLN A 80 -21.97 -17.08 -17.31
N ALA A 81 -21.24 -16.90 -18.41
CA ALA A 81 -20.03 -16.07 -18.45
C ALA A 81 -20.38 -14.61 -18.11
N ASP A 82 -21.46 -14.10 -18.70
CA ASP A 82 -21.99 -12.77 -18.43
C ASP A 82 -22.47 -12.63 -16.97
N ALA A 83 -23.16 -13.63 -16.41
CA ALA A 83 -23.52 -13.64 -14.98
C ALA A 83 -22.29 -13.66 -14.05
N PHE A 84 -21.24 -14.42 -14.41
CA PHE A 84 -19.96 -14.41 -13.70
C PHE A 84 -19.32 -13.02 -13.74
N CYS A 85 -19.20 -12.44 -14.92
CA CYS A 85 -18.56 -11.15 -15.11
C CYS A 85 -19.30 -10.04 -14.35
N ARG A 86 -20.63 -9.96 -14.45
CA ARG A 86 -21.46 -9.01 -13.65
C ARG A 86 -21.19 -9.15 -12.16
N HIS A 87 -21.19 -10.38 -11.65
CA HIS A 87 -20.92 -10.60 -10.23
C HIS A 87 -19.54 -10.07 -9.82
N ILE A 88 -18.50 -10.29 -10.62
CA ILE A 88 -17.16 -9.76 -10.33
C ILE A 88 -17.19 -8.22 -10.32
N TRP A 89 -17.81 -7.56 -11.31
CA TRP A 89 -17.90 -6.10 -11.31
C TRP A 89 -18.70 -5.53 -10.13
N ASP A 90 -19.77 -6.20 -9.74
CA ASP A 90 -20.66 -5.73 -8.67
C ASP A 90 -20.09 -5.96 -7.26
N THR A 91 -19.26 -7.01 -7.10
CA THR A 91 -18.89 -7.51 -5.76
C THR A 91 -17.41 -7.51 -5.46
N ALA A 92 -16.53 -7.44 -6.46
CA ALA A 92 -15.10 -7.50 -6.22
C ALA A 92 -14.64 -6.25 -5.46
N PRO A 93 -14.08 -6.40 -4.25
CA PRO A 93 -13.63 -5.25 -3.48
C PRO A 93 -12.36 -4.66 -4.09
N VAL A 94 -12.20 -3.34 -3.93
CA VAL A 94 -10.91 -2.69 -4.17
C VAL A 94 -9.84 -3.38 -3.32
N LYS A 95 -8.70 -3.70 -3.91
CA LYS A 95 -7.58 -4.35 -3.21
C LYS A 95 -7.18 -3.51 -2.00
N ALA A 96 -7.12 -4.14 -0.83
CA ALA A 96 -6.66 -3.53 0.40
C ALA A 96 -5.61 -4.42 1.09
N LEU A 97 -4.75 -3.81 1.89
CA LEU A 97 -3.81 -4.49 2.78
C LEU A 97 -4.33 -4.51 4.23
N PRO A 98 -3.76 -5.33 5.13
CA PRO A 98 -4.15 -5.34 6.54
C PRO A 98 -4.16 -3.93 7.13
N GLY A 99 -5.29 -3.52 7.72
CA GLY A 99 -5.55 -2.12 8.08
C GLY A 99 -6.49 -1.37 7.12
N ARG A 100 -7.03 -2.05 6.10
CA ARG A 100 -8.10 -1.58 5.18
C ARG A 100 -7.75 -0.36 4.32
N ALA A 101 -6.47 -0.02 4.19
CA ALA A 101 -6.04 1.01 3.26
C ALA A 101 -6.04 0.46 1.83
N ALA A 102 -6.73 1.15 0.93
CA ALA A 102 -6.81 0.79 -0.48
C ALA A 102 -5.43 0.85 -1.14
N VAL A 103 -5.11 -0.14 -1.97
CA VAL A 103 -3.87 -0.24 -2.71
C VAL A 103 -4.01 0.52 -4.02
N THR A 104 -3.19 1.56 -4.20
CA THR A 104 -3.11 2.30 -5.47
C THR A 104 -2.26 1.54 -6.50
N GLY A 105 -2.32 1.92 -7.78
CA GLY A 105 -1.51 1.29 -8.83
C GLY A 105 0.00 1.34 -8.56
N ARG A 106 0.52 2.47 -8.06
CA ARG A 106 1.94 2.61 -7.66
C ARG A 106 2.33 1.63 -6.56
N MET A 107 1.46 1.49 -5.56
CA MET A 107 1.69 0.58 -4.45
C MET A 107 1.64 -0.87 -4.90
N LEU A 108 0.73 -1.21 -5.81
CA LEU A 108 0.65 -2.55 -6.40
C LEU A 108 1.92 -2.89 -7.19
N ALA A 109 2.45 -1.94 -7.98
CA ALA A 109 3.71 -2.12 -8.70
C ALA A 109 4.88 -2.37 -7.72
N SER A 110 5.00 -1.58 -6.66
CA SER A 110 6.05 -1.79 -5.65
C SER A 110 5.91 -3.13 -4.91
N LEU A 111 4.68 -3.58 -4.63
CA LEU A 111 4.45 -4.92 -4.06
C LEU A 111 4.87 -6.02 -5.03
N ALA A 112 4.52 -5.88 -6.31
CA ALA A 112 4.88 -6.86 -7.34
C ALA A 112 6.40 -6.99 -7.47
N GLU A 113 7.15 -5.88 -7.55
CA GLU A 113 8.61 -5.86 -7.59
C GLU A 113 9.21 -6.60 -6.39
N ARG A 114 8.78 -6.24 -5.16
CA ARG A 114 9.28 -6.85 -3.92
C ARG A 114 8.97 -8.34 -3.84
N TYR A 115 7.79 -8.75 -4.28
CA TYR A 115 7.41 -10.17 -4.26
C TYR A 115 8.20 -10.97 -5.29
N VAL A 116 8.40 -10.46 -6.49
CA VAL A 116 9.22 -11.12 -7.53
C VAL A 116 10.68 -11.23 -7.08
N GLU A 117 11.25 -10.17 -6.49
CA GLU A 117 12.61 -10.19 -5.94
C GLU A 117 12.77 -11.20 -4.79
N ALA A 118 11.80 -11.26 -3.88
CA ALA A 118 11.80 -12.23 -2.79
C ALA A 118 11.72 -13.68 -3.29
N ILE A 119 10.92 -13.94 -4.34
CA ILE A 119 10.83 -15.27 -4.98
C ILE A 119 12.17 -15.62 -5.66
N GLY A 120 12.79 -14.66 -6.33
CA GLY A 120 14.07 -14.87 -7.04
C GLY A 120 15.28 -15.09 -6.12
N SER A 121 15.24 -14.59 -4.88
CA SER A 121 16.38 -14.62 -3.95
C SER A 121 16.47 -15.87 -3.05
N ILE A 122 15.65 -16.91 -3.28
CA ILE A 122 15.49 -18.07 -2.36
C ILE A 122 15.15 -17.60 -0.93
N GLY A 123 14.60 -16.39 -0.79
CA GLY A 123 14.19 -15.80 0.46
C GLY A 123 12.79 -16.26 0.87
N VAL A 124 12.50 -16.24 2.16
CA VAL A 124 11.13 -16.43 2.64
C VAL A 124 10.31 -15.19 2.29
N LEU A 125 9.24 -15.37 1.50
CA LEU A 125 8.27 -14.33 1.21
C LEU A 125 7.50 -13.95 2.49
N CYS A 126 7.93 -12.89 3.17
CA CYS A 126 7.20 -12.34 4.30
C CYS A 126 6.27 -11.22 3.83
N LEU A 127 4.97 -11.53 3.64
CA LEU A 127 3.98 -10.55 3.22
C LEU A 127 3.90 -9.35 4.18
N GLU A 128 3.97 -9.59 5.49
CA GLU A 128 3.91 -8.54 6.50
C GLU A 128 5.10 -7.57 6.41
N SER A 129 6.30 -8.10 6.15
CA SER A 129 7.51 -7.29 5.96
C SER A 129 7.38 -6.42 4.71
N ALA A 130 6.91 -6.98 3.59
CA ALA A 130 6.71 -6.21 2.36
C ALA A 130 5.69 -5.08 2.53
N VAL A 131 4.57 -5.36 3.21
CA VAL A 131 3.54 -4.36 3.53
C VAL A 131 4.08 -3.28 4.46
N THR A 132 4.83 -3.65 5.49
CA THR A 132 5.43 -2.71 6.44
C THR A 132 6.43 -1.78 5.76
N ALA A 133 7.30 -2.35 4.92
CA ALA A 133 8.28 -1.57 4.17
C ALA A 133 7.63 -0.63 3.15
N LEU A 134 6.56 -1.08 2.49
CA LEU A 134 5.75 -0.23 1.61
C LEU A 134 5.10 0.92 2.37
N ALA A 135 4.43 0.63 3.49
CA ALA A 135 3.80 1.65 4.32
C ALA A 135 4.82 2.70 4.79
N ALA A 136 6.00 2.26 5.22
CA ALA A 136 7.07 3.16 5.61
C ALA A 136 7.56 4.04 4.45
N ALA A 137 7.66 3.51 3.23
CA ALA A 137 8.06 4.30 2.05
C ALA A 137 6.99 5.33 1.66
N GLU A 138 5.73 4.90 1.57
CA GLU A 138 4.61 5.78 1.22
C GLU A 138 4.41 6.90 2.26
N ASN A 139 4.48 6.57 3.56
CA ASN A 139 4.33 7.56 4.62
C ASN A 139 5.49 8.58 4.65
N ARG A 140 6.74 8.15 4.39
CA ARG A 140 7.86 9.10 4.24
C ARG A 140 7.62 10.05 3.07
N ALA A 141 7.16 9.53 1.93
CA ALA A 141 6.83 10.34 0.76
C ALA A 141 5.65 11.31 1.05
N ALA A 142 4.65 10.86 1.81
CA ALA A 142 3.53 11.70 2.25
C ALA A 142 4.00 12.86 3.15
N VAL A 143 4.87 12.59 4.13
CA VAL A 143 5.47 13.65 4.97
C VAL A 143 6.26 14.64 4.13
N ALA A 144 7.13 14.16 3.23
CA ALA A 144 7.92 15.03 2.36
C ALA A 144 7.03 15.94 1.48
N ALA A 145 5.97 15.37 0.88
CA ALA A 145 5.01 16.12 0.08
C ALA A 145 4.23 17.16 0.90
N ALA A 146 3.83 16.83 2.13
CA ALA A 146 3.14 17.74 3.03
C ALA A 146 4.04 18.91 3.46
N VAL A 147 5.30 18.65 3.80
CA VAL A 147 6.29 19.69 4.12
C VAL A 147 6.54 20.60 2.93
N ALA A 148 6.70 20.04 1.72
CA ALA A 148 6.84 20.83 0.49
C ALA A 148 5.61 21.71 0.24
N LYS A 149 4.40 21.17 0.44
CA LYS A 149 3.15 21.91 0.29
C LYS A 149 3.04 23.07 1.28
N TYR A 150 3.44 22.84 2.53
CA TYR A 150 3.50 23.88 3.56
C TYR A 150 4.44 25.01 3.15
N ARG A 151 5.68 24.69 2.74
CA ARG A 151 6.69 25.68 2.32
C ARG A 151 6.20 26.53 1.15
N GLN A 152 5.70 25.88 0.09
CA GLN A 152 5.16 26.57 -1.08
C GLN A 152 3.98 27.48 -0.72
N CYS A 153 3.11 27.03 0.19
CA CYS A 153 1.99 27.84 0.66
C CYS A 153 2.48 29.07 1.44
N MET A 154 3.44 28.90 2.35
CA MET A 154 4.02 29.99 3.13
C MET A 154 4.72 31.02 2.24
N GLU A 155 5.52 30.59 1.26
CA GLU A 155 6.20 31.47 0.30
C GLU A 155 5.23 32.29 -0.56
N ARG A 156 4.08 31.71 -0.92
CA ARG A 156 3.06 32.39 -1.73
C ARG A 156 2.22 33.36 -0.92
N GLU A 157 1.82 32.98 0.29
CA GLU A 157 0.90 33.76 1.12
C GLU A 157 1.62 34.80 1.99
N LEU A 158 2.94 34.67 2.19
CA LEU A 158 3.71 35.54 3.07
C LEU A 158 4.92 36.13 2.35
N LYS A 159 4.97 37.47 2.28
CA LYS A 159 6.17 38.21 1.88
C LYS A 159 6.94 38.63 3.13
N LEU A 160 8.16 38.13 3.27
CA LEU A 160 9.05 38.52 4.36
C LEU A 160 9.87 39.75 3.98
N PRO A 161 10.17 40.65 4.95
CA PRO A 161 9.69 40.63 6.33
C PRO A 161 8.22 41.09 6.45
N THR A 162 7.45 40.46 7.35
CA THR A 162 6.06 40.87 7.64
C THR A 162 6.00 41.56 9.01
N ALA A 163 5.47 42.77 9.07
CA ALA A 163 5.39 43.56 10.31
C ALA A 163 4.31 43.09 11.32
N SER A 164 3.51 42.07 10.99
CA SER A 164 2.39 41.62 11.82
C SER A 164 2.49 40.13 12.15
N GLN A 165 2.65 39.84 13.45
CA GLN A 165 2.60 38.48 13.98
C GLN A 165 1.25 37.80 13.71
N LYS A 166 0.15 38.56 13.70
CA LYS A 166 -1.18 38.04 13.36
C LYS A 166 -1.23 37.53 11.91
N LYS A 167 -0.70 38.31 10.95
CA LYS A 167 -0.63 37.90 9.54
C LYS A 167 0.19 36.62 9.35
N LEU A 168 1.31 36.50 10.07
CA LEU A 168 2.14 35.29 10.08
C LEU A 168 1.37 34.08 10.66
N GLY A 169 0.69 34.27 11.79
CA GLY A 169 -0.12 33.22 12.43
C GLY A 169 -1.26 32.72 11.54
N ASP A 170 -1.99 33.63 10.91
CA ASP A 170 -3.12 33.30 10.04
C ASP A 170 -2.66 32.52 8.78
N ALA A 171 -1.55 32.94 8.16
CA ALA A 171 -0.96 32.24 7.03
C ALA A 171 -0.46 30.83 7.42
N HIS A 172 0.22 30.72 8.57
CA HIS A 172 0.67 29.45 9.11
C HIS A 172 -0.48 28.46 9.30
N GLN A 173 -1.57 28.85 9.96
CA GLN A 173 -2.72 27.97 10.20
C GLN A 173 -3.37 27.49 8.90
N ARG A 174 -3.50 28.37 7.89
CA ARG A 174 -4.03 27.97 6.58
C ARG A 174 -3.10 26.98 5.88
N CYS A 175 -1.81 27.26 5.84
CA CYS A 175 -0.84 26.40 5.18
C CYS A 175 -0.66 25.06 5.88
N GLU A 176 -0.68 25.04 7.21
CA GLU A 176 -0.67 23.83 8.03
C GLU A 176 -1.88 22.95 7.74
N ARG A 177 -3.09 23.51 7.75
CA ARG A 177 -4.31 22.77 7.38
C ARG A 177 -4.22 22.14 5.99
N ARG A 178 -3.69 22.88 4.99
CA ARG A 178 -3.52 22.37 3.63
C ARG A 178 -2.51 21.23 3.56
N ALA A 179 -1.40 21.33 4.29
CA ALA A 179 -0.38 20.30 4.36
C ALA A 179 -0.89 19.04 5.06
N LEU A 180 -1.61 19.20 6.18
CA LEU A 180 -2.24 18.10 6.91
C LEU A 180 -3.29 17.38 6.05
N ASN A 181 -4.15 18.11 5.33
CA ASN A 181 -5.13 17.50 4.43
C ASN A 181 -4.46 16.66 3.34
N LEU A 182 -3.35 17.16 2.75
CA LEU A 182 -2.58 16.40 1.77
C LEU A 182 -1.94 15.14 2.39
N PHE A 183 -1.41 15.25 3.61
CA PHE A 183 -0.85 14.11 4.33
C PHE A 183 -1.91 13.04 4.61
N MET A 184 -3.06 13.43 5.16
CA MET A 184 -4.16 12.51 5.50
C MET A 184 -4.75 11.82 4.27
N ALA A 185 -4.72 12.48 3.10
CA ALA A 185 -5.13 11.87 1.84
C ALA A 185 -4.14 10.82 1.30
N ARG A 186 -2.90 10.80 1.81
CA ARG A 186 -1.82 9.93 1.31
C ARG A 186 -1.27 8.96 2.35
N VAL A 187 -1.56 9.18 3.63
CA VAL A 187 -1.10 8.31 4.70
C VAL A 187 -1.64 6.90 4.50
N PHE A 188 -0.78 5.92 4.70
CA PHE A 188 -1.06 4.53 4.44
C PHE A 188 -0.66 3.67 5.64
N ALA A 189 -1.65 3.02 6.24
CA ALA A 189 -1.46 2.06 7.34
C ALA A 189 -0.62 2.57 8.54
N ASP A 190 -0.62 3.88 8.83
CA ASP A 190 0.07 4.49 9.98
C ASP A 190 -0.74 4.35 11.28
N LYS A 191 -0.91 3.12 11.78
CA LYS A 191 -1.76 2.84 12.95
C LYS A 191 -1.32 3.55 14.24
N GLU A 192 -0.01 3.79 14.38
CA GLU A 192 0.57 4.44 15.55
C GLU A 192 0.79 5.95 15.37
N GLN A 193 0.31 6.53 14.27
CA GLN A 193 0.43 7.96 13.97
C GLN A 193 1.88 8.49 14.01
N ARG A 194 2.88 7.62 13.76
CA ARG A 194 4.30 7.97 13.90
C ARG A 194 4.69 9.04 12.90
N TYR A 195 4.17 8.97 11.68
CA TYR A 195 4.50 9.91 10.61
C TYR A 195 3.71 11.22 10.75
N GLN A 196 2.51 11.18 11.33
CA GLN A 196 1.78 12.38 11.71
C GLN A 196 2.54 13.19 12.78
N LEU A 197 3.06 12.52 13.81
CA LEU A 197 3.92 13.16 14.82
C LEU A 197 5.19 13.75 14.19
N GLN A 198 5.83 13.01 13.28
CA GLN A 198 7.01 13.51 12.56
C GLN A 198 6.71 14.79 11.75
N LEU A 199 5.54 14.85 11.09
CA LEU A 199 5.10 16.04 10.36
C LEU A 199 4.89 17.24 11.30
N MET A 200 4.28 17.03 12.47
CA MET A 200 4.04 18.08 13.47
C MET A 200 5.35 18.62 14.07
N VAL A 201 6.29 17.73 14.39
CA VAL A 201 7.61 18.12 14.92
C VAL A 201 8.46 18.83 13.85
N GLY A 202 8.44 18.35 12.61
CA GLY A 202 9.11 19.00 11.47
C GLY A 202 8.50 20.36 11.10
N GLY A 203 7.21 20.58 11.32
CA GLY A 203 6.58 21.90 11.23
C GLY A 203 7.11 22.88 12.28
N GLY A 204 7.44 22.38 13.48
CA GLY A 204 8.05 23.17 14.55
C GLY A 204 9.47 23.66 14.25
N THR A 205 10.27 22.91 13.47
CA THR A 205 11.59 23.37 13.00
C THR A 205 11.48 24.34 11.82
N ALA A 206 10.50 24.15 10.92
CA ALA A 206 10.17 25.12 9.89
C ALA A 206 9.73 26.49 10.47
N ARG A 207 9.01 26.51 11.60
CA ARG A 207 8.71 27.74 12.36
C ARG A 207 9.97 28.51 12.77
N ARG A 208 11.05 27.83 13.17
CA ARG A 208 12.32 28.48 13.57
C ARG A 208 13.13 28.99 12.37
N GLY A 209 13.10 28.27 11.25
CA GLY A 209 13.80 28.68 10.02
C GLY A 209 13.23 29.97 9.41
N VAL A 210 11.89 30.10 9.38
CA VAL A 210 11.21 31.29 8.84
C VAL A 210 11.44 32.54 9.71
N ALA A 211 11.62 32.38 11.03
CA ALA A 211 11.87 33.48 11.95
C ALA A 211 13.33 34.01 11.94
N ARG A 212 14.30 33.23 11.42
CA ARG A 212 15.74 33.57 11.45
C ARG A 212 16.25 34.39 10.26
N GLY A 213 15.38 34.85 9.36
CA GLY A 213 15.75 35.67 8.20
C GLY A 213 16.07 37.14 8.49
N VAL A 214 16.31 37.53 9.76
CA VAL A 214 16.69 38.90 10.13
C VAL A 214 18.20 38.94 10.40
N PRO A 215 19.02 39.66 9.61
CA PRO A 215 20.43 39.79 9.89
C PRO A 215 20.64 40.64 11.16
N SER A 216 21.46 40.15 12.08
CA SER A 216 21.93 40.88 13.26
C SER A 216 22.94 41.96 12.82
N PRO A 217 22.97 43.16 13.45
CA PRO A 217 24.00 44.15 13.13
C PRO A 217 25.37 43.63 13.58
N ALA A 218 26.37 43.83 12.72
CA ALA A 218 27.75 43.44 12.95
C ALA A 218 28.35 44.15 14.18
N GLU A 219 29.03 43.40 15.04
CA GLU A 219 30.01 43.95 15.98
C GLU A 219 31.43 43.86 15.36
N PRO A 220 32.33 44.81 15.66
CA PRO A 220 33.57 44.97 14.93
C PRO A 220 34.61 43.93 15.35
N HIS A 221 35.27 43.34 14.35
CA HIS A 221 36.42 42.46 14.54
C HIS A 221 37.59 43.21 15.19
N VAL A 222 37.93 42.83 16.42
CA VAL A 222 39.25 43.07 17.01
C VAL A 222 40.17 41.92 16.56
N ALA A 223 41.25 42.25 15.86
CA ALA A 223 42.28 41.30 15.47
C ALA A 223 43.14 40.88 16.68
N PRO A 224 43.53 39.61 16.83
CA PRO A 224 44.61 39.23 17.73
C PRO A 224 45.95 39.14 16.99
N ALA A 225 46.97 39.56 17.73
CA ALA A 225 48.36 39.67 17.34
C ALA A 225 49.06 38.32 17.09
N GLU A 226 50.05 38.35 16.21
CA GLU A 226 51.11 37.36 16.09
C GLU A 226 51.80 37.09 17.43
N GLN A 227 52.07 35.81 17.73
CA GLN A 227 53.28 35.43 18.43
C GLN A 227 53.76 34.05 17.95
N ALA A 228 54.98 34.06 17.46
CA ALA A 228 55.81 32.92 17.06
C ALA A 228 56.33 32.14 18.27
N ALA A 229 56.60 30.84 18.10
CA ALA A 229 57.85 30.16 18.49
C ALA A 229 57.75 28.62 18.36
N GLY A 230 58.77 28.03 17.70
CA GLY A 230 59.40 26.71 17.96
C GLY A 230 58.52 25.44 17.94
N GLY A 231 58.81 24.36 17.25
CA GLY A 231 60.09 23.82 16.78
C GLY A 231 60.17 22.34 17.21
N GLN A 232 60.43 21.45 16.23
CA GLN A 232 60.88 20.04 16.36
C GLN A 232 59.83 19.06 16.95
N GLY A 233 59.58 17.84 16.48
CA GLY A 233 60.29 16.89 15.64
C GLY A 233 60.03 15.50 16.26
N GLY A 234 59.64 14.47 15.49
CA GLY A 234 59.57 13.09 16.02
C GLY A 234 58.47 12.16 15.49
N VAL A 235 58.74 11.53 14.35
CA VAL A 235 58.66 10.08 14.02
C VAL A 235 57.66 9.17 14.79
N LEU A 236 56.82 8.48 14.01
CA LEU A 236 55.98 7.26 14.22
C LEU A 236 56.78 6.00 14.73
N PRO A 237 56.21 4.77 14.90
CA PRO A 237 54.82 4.28 15.11
C PRO A 237 54.69 3.17 16.21
N ALA A 238 53.46 2.61 16.29
CA ALA A 238 53.07 1.22 16.61
C ALA A 238 52.83 0.83 18.09
N GLN A 239 51.57 0.54 18.44
CA GLN A 239 50.97 -0.81 18.50
C GLN A 239 49.44 -0.69 18.32
#